data_AF-A0A0C1JPN8-F1
#
_entry.id   AF-A0A0C1JPN8-F1
#
_cell.length_a   1.000
_cell.length_b   1.000
_cell.length_c   1.000
_cell.angle_alpha   90.00
_cell.angle_beta   90.00
_cell.angle_gamma   90.00
#
_symmetry.space_group_name_H-M   'P 1'
#
loop_
_entity.id
_entity.type
_entity.pdbx_description
1 polymer ?
#
loop_
_entity_poly.entity_id
_entity_poly.type
_entity_poly.pdbx_seq_one_letter_code
_entity_poly.pdbx_strand_id
1 'polypeptide(L)'
;MKYKKKFITLIELMVAMALTSLLLTLLLHFYHDMEWWNQDINKSQVKAFQIFYVQNRLSDILSHAVSPRTEEKDFFFYTSQDVNGLLKPNNPSLVFTYHFGPNRDPLFANHVLGRLYVDVHDNLRLATLPSPKFWPSLTSLKMKNEILMEGIESLAFNFYIPPQKDRSLVGNKAPQGSFNKDSYPLADIQPADSWEHSEWKSEYNQLPAMIKIILKAKERKEPITWVYPFPFSDFTIIYNK
;
A
#
# COMPACT_ATOMS: atom_id res chain seq x y z
N MET A 1 81.62 13.64 -13.28
CA MET A 1 80.42 13.04 -13.95
C MET A 1 79.48 12.28 -13.00
N LYS A 2 79.97 11.51 -12.01
CA LYS A 2 79.12 10.78 -11.02
C LYS A 2 78.16 11.67 -10.21
N TYR A 3 78.58 12.87 -9.79
CA TYR A 3 77.73 13.78 -9.01
C TYR A 3 76.56 14.38 -9.82
N LYS A 4 76.73 14.65 -11.12
CA LYS A 4 75.63 15.10 -12.00
C LYS A 4 74.57 14.02 -12.20
N LYS A 5 74.98 12.74 -12.30
CA LYS A 5 74.03 11.61 -12.39
C LYS A 5 73.19 11.47 -11.11
N LYS A 6 73.81 11.60 -9.92
CA LYS A 6 73.08 11.56 -8.63
C LYS A 6 72.02 12.66 -8.49
N PHE A 7 72.31 13.88 -8.97
CA PHE A 7 71.34 14.98 -8.94
C PHE A 7 70.13 14.73 -9.85
N ILE A 8 70.34 14.16 -11.04
CA ILE A 8 69.25 13.82 -11.96
C ILE A 8 68.34 12.74 -11.36
N THR A 9 68.91 11.71 -10.73
CA THR A 9 68.14 10.66 -10.05
C THR A 9 67.33 11.20 -8.88
N LEU A 10 67.86 12.20 -8.16
CA LEU A 10 67.15 12.86 -7.06
C LEU A 10 65.93 13.65 -7.58
N ILE A 11 66.09 14.38 -8.69
CA ILE A 11 64.99 15.11 -9.34
C ILE A 11 63.91 14.14 -9.83
N GLU A 12 64.31 13.04 -10.47
CA GLU A 12 63.39 12.00 -10.94
C GLU A 12 62.58 11.38 -9.78
N LEU A 13 63.24 11.10 -8.65
CA LEU A 13 62.58 10.62 -7.44
C LEU A 13 61.58 11.65 -6.88
N MET A 14 61.95 12.93 -6.84
CA MET A 14 61.06 14.01 -6.40
C MET A 14 59.84 14.15 -7.30
N VAL A 15 60.03 14.05 -8.62
CA VAL A 15 58.93 14.09 -9.59
C VAL A 15 58.02 12.86 -9.42
N ALA A 16 58.59 11.67 -9.24
CA ALA A 16 57.82 10.46 -8.97
C ALA A 16 57.02 10.55 -7.66
N MET A 17 57.61 11.11 -6.59
CA MET A 17 56.90 11.35 -5.32
C MET A 17 55.77 12.37 -5.46
N ALA A 18 55.98 13.44 -6.23
CA ALA A 18 54.94 14.44 -6.47
C ALA A 18 53.78 13.85 -7.30
N LEU A 19 54.09 13.09 -8.35
CA LEU A 19 53.08 12.43 -9.19
C LEU A 19 52.30 11.37 -8.40
N THR A 20 52.97 10.58 -7.58
CA THR A 20 52.31 9.58 -6.73
C THR A 20 51.45 10.24 -5.66
N SER A 21 51.89 11.34 -5.05
CA SER A 21 51.08 12.12 -4.11
C SER A 21 49.83 12.71 -4.78
N LEU A 22 49.96 13.25 -5.99
CA LEU A 22 48.82 13.77 -6.77
C LEU A 22 47.84 12.64 -7.09
N LEU A 23 48.34 11.49 -7.55
CA LEU A 23 47.52 10.32 -7.88
C LEU A 23 46.80 9.77 -6.64
N LEU A 24 47.48 9.72 -5.48
CA LEU A 24 46.87 9.27 -4.23
C LEU A 24 45.78 10.23 -3.76
N THR A 25 46.01 11.54 -3.90
CA THR A 25 45.02 12.58 -3.56
C THR A 25 43.78 12.48 -4.44
N LEU A 26 43.98 12.26 -5.75
CA LEU A 26 42.89 12.04 -6.69
C LEU A 26 42.07 10.79 -6.32
N LEU A 27 42.74 9.67 -6.02
CA LEU A 27 42.08 8.42 -5.59
C LEU A 27 41.28 8.62 -4.29
N LEU A 28 41.85 9.31 -3.31
CA LEU A 28 41.17 9.61 -2.05
C LEU A 28 39.94 10.50 -2.27
N HIS A 29 40.03 11.49 -3.17
CA HIS A 29 38.90 12.33 -3.51
C HIS A 29 37.77 11.52 -4.16
N PHE A 30 38.07 10.68 -5.15
CA PHE A 30 37.09 9.79 -5.77
C PHE A 30 36.45 8.82 -4.77
N TYR A 31 37.24 8.29 -3.84
CA TYR A 31 36.72 7.41 -2.79
C TYR A 31 35.73 8.14 -1.88
N HIS A 32 36.05 9.38 -1.48
CA HIS A 32 35.17 10.20 -0.65
C HIS A 32 33.85 10.52 -1.35
N ASP A 33 33.92 10.92 -2.62
CA ASP A 33 32.73 11.20 -3.42
C ASP A 33 31.87 9.94 -3.57
N MET A 34 32.46 8.80 -3.90
CA MET A 34 31.75 7.52 -4.05
C MET A 34 31.02 7.11 -2.76
N GLU A 35 31.64 7.32 -1.60
CA GLU A 35 31.00 7.04 -0.31
C GLU A 35 29.79 7.97 -0.07
N TRP A 36 29.92 9.26 -0.39
CA TRP A 36 28.82 10.21 -0.27
C TRP A 36 27.63 9.82 -1.16
N TRP A 37 27.91 9.48 -2.43
CA TRP A 37 26.90 8.96 -3.35
C TRP A 37 26.24 7.67 -2.85
N ASN A 38 27.02 6.73 -2.32
CA ASN A 38 26.49 5.47 -1.79
C ASN A 38 25.53 5.71 -0.62
N GLN A 39 25.83 6.65 0.27
CA GLN A 39 24.95 6.96 1.40
C GLN A 39 23.61 7.53 0.93
N ASP A 40 23.62 8.42 -0.06
CA ASP A 40 22.39 9.00 -0.59
C ASP A 40 21.58 8.02 -1.44
N ILE A 41 22.25 7.12 -2.16
CA ILE A 41 21.61 5.98 -2.83
C ILE A 41 20.95 5.07 -1.79
N ASN A 42 21.66 4.71 -0.72
CA ASN A 42 21.13 3.83 0.33
C ASN A 42 19.88 4.43 0.99
N LYS A 43 19.90 5.72 1.34
CA LYS A 43 18.72 6.42 1.88
C LYS A 43 17.54 6.36 0.90
N SER A 44 17.80 6.58 -0.39
CA SER A 44 16.78 6.55 -1.43
C SER A 44 16.21 5.15 -1.63
N GLN A 45 17.05 4.12 -1.59
CA GLN A 45 16.65 2.72 -1.71
C GLN A 45 15.76 2.28 -0.55
N VAL A 46 16.09 2.67 0.70
CA VAL A 46 15.26 2.35 1.87
C VAL A 46 13.86 2.96 1.72
N LYS A 47 13.77 4.23 1.30
CA LYS A 47 12.47 4.90 1.05
C LYS A 47 11.68 4.24 -0.07
N ALA A 48 12.34 3.91 -1.18
CA ALA A 48 11.71 3.22 -2.29
C ALA A 48 11.19 1.83 -1.86
N PHE A 49 12.00 1.08 -1.10
CA PHE A 49 11.62 -0.22 -0.58
C PHE A 49 10.37 -0.15 0.31
N GLN A 50 10.27 0.86 1.19
CA GLN A 50 9.08 1.06 2.01
C GLN A 50 7.82 1.29 1.16
N ILE A 51 7.92 2.11 0.11
CA ILE A 51 6.81 2.35 -0.83
C ILE A 51 6.40 1.05 -1.52
N PHE A 52 7.37 0.29 -2.05
CA PHE A 52 7.10 -0.99 -2.71
C PHE A 52 6.50 -2.02 -1.76
N TYR A 53 7.00 -2.09 -0.53
CA TYR A 53 6.46 -2.97 0.50
C TYR A 53 4.99 -2.68 0.75
N VAL A 54 4.62 -1.41 0.98
CA VAL A 54 3.22 -1.04 1.20
C VAL A 54 2.37 -1.30 -0.03
N GLN A 55 2.85 -0.97 -1.23
CA GLN A 55 2.12 -1.21 -2.47
C GLN A 55 1.82 -2.71 -2.65
N ASN A 56 2.80 -3.57 -2.43
CA ASN A 56 2.64 -5.02 -2.53
C ASN A 56 1.74 -5.57 -1.41
N ARG A 57 1.89 -5.06 -0.19
CA ARG A 57 1.08 -5.47 0.95
C ARG A 57 -0.39 -5.12 0.76
N LEU A 58 -0.68 -3.91 0.28
CA LEU A 58 -2.03 -3.49 -0.07
C LEU A 58 -2.59 -4.29 -1.25
N SER A 59 -1.76 -4.57 -2.25
CA SER A 59 -2.16 -5.44 -3.38
C SER A 59 -2.59 -6.83 -2.90
N ASP A 60 -1.81 -7.43 -2.00
CA ASP A 60 -2.09 -8.73 -1.42
C ASP A 60 -3.41 -8.71 -0.63
N ILE A 61 -3.58 -7.80 0.33
CA ILE A 61 -4.79 -7.81 1.17
C ILE A 61 -6.07 -7.44 0.41
N LEU A 62 -6.01 -6.51 -0.55
CA LEU A 62 -7.18 -6.04 -1.29
C LEU A 62 -7.62 -7.03 -2.37
N SER A 63 -6.67 -7.73 -3.01
CA SER A 63 -7.00 -8.81 -3.95
C SER A 63 -7.67 -10.00 -3.26
N HIS A 64 -7.38 -10.20 -1.97
CA HIS A 64 -8.02 -11.21 -1.12
C HIS A 64 -9.23 -10.66 -0.32
N ALA A 65 -9.76 -9.49 -0.67
CA ALA A 65 -10.98 -8.98 -0.05
C ALA A 65 -12.16 -9.93 -0.29
N VAL A 66 -12.92 -10.20 0.76
CA VAL A 66 -14.07 -11.11 0.69
C VAL A 66 -15.22 -10.43 -0.02
N SER A 67 -15.89 -11.15 -0.90
CA SER A 67 -17.11 -10.71 -1.57
C SER A 67 -18.32 -11.29 -0.85
N PRO A 68 -19.47 -10.59 -0.85
CA PRO A 68 -20.70 -11.12 -0.27
C PRO A 68 -21.24 -12.35 -1.03
N ARG A 69 -20.63 -12.74 -2.16
CA ARG A 69 -20.92 -13.97 -2.92
C ARG A 69 -20.25 -15.23 -2.35
N THR A 70 -19.26 -15.07 -1.48
CA THR A 70 -18.59 -16.20 -0.83
C THR A 70 -19.54 -16.79 0.23
N GLU A 71 -19.50 -18.10 0.48
CA GLU A 71 -20.36 -18.77 1.48
C GLU A 71 -20.20 -18.20 2.90
N GLU A 72 -19.13 -17.45 3.13
CA GLU A 72 -18.81 -16.80 4.38
C GLU A 72 -19.69 -15.56 4.63
N LYS A 73 -20.55 -15.65 5.64
CA LYS A 73 -21.52 -14.60 5.99
C LYS A 73 -20.96 -13.28 6.56
N ASP A 74 -19.64 -13.13 6.71
CA ASP A 74 -19.05 -11.94 7.35
C ASP A 74 -18.49 -11.00 6.28
N PHE A 75 -19.37 -10.29 5.59
CA PHE A 75 -18.94 -9.26 4.66
C PHE A 75 -18.96 -7.90 5.35
N PHE A 76 -17.81 -7.23 5.37
CA PHE A 76 -17.72 -5.82 5.72
C PHE A 76 -16.87 -5.14 4.67
N PHE A 77 -17.36 -4.03 4.11
CA PHE A 77 -16.56 -3.13 3.28
C PHE A 77 -17.19 -1.74 3.34
N TYR A 78 -16.56 -0.81 4.03
CA TYR A 78 -17.04 0.57 4.15
C TYR A 78 -15.94 1.52 4.60
N THR A 79 -16.13 2.80 4.31
CA THR A 79 -15.32 3.88 4.87
C THR A 79 -15.95 4.39 6.16
N SER A 80 -15.13 4.63 7.17
CA SER A 80 -15.53 5.26 8.43
C SER A 80 -14.62 6.43 8.71
N GLN A 81 -15.19 7.56 9.10
CA GLN A 81 -14.47 8.63 9.79
C GLN A 81 -14.66 8.39 11.29
N ASP A 82 -13.59 8.44 12.06
CA ASP A 82 -13.64 8.14 13.50
C ASP A 82 -13.71 9.44 14.30
N VAL A 83 -14.50 9.40 15.35
CA VAL A 83 -14.70 10.50 16.30
C VAL A 83 -13.95 10.21 17.61
N ASN A 84 -13.52 8.96 17.84
CA ASN A 84 -13.03 8.47 19.14
C ASN A 84 -11.49 8.53 19.32
N GLY A 85 -10.80 9.41 18.58
CA GLY A 85 -9.38 9.74 18.82
C GLY A 85 -8.34 8.69 18.40
N LEU A 86 -8.75 7.56 17.82
CA LEU A 86 -7.82 6.56 17.26
C LEU A 86 -7.24 7.02 15.91
N LEU A 87 -8.05 7.73 15.12
CA LEU A 87 -7.64 8.30 13.85
C LEU A 87 -7.07 9.69 14.03
N LYS A 88 -6.13 10.04 13.14
CA LYS A 88 -5.82 11.44 12.90
C LYS A 88 -7.09 12.17 12.42
N PRO A 89 -7.38 13.38 12.92
CA PRO A 89 -8.54 14.15 12.47
C PRO A 89 -8.56 14.32 10.93
N ASN A 90 -9.76 14.35 10.36
CA ASN A 90 -10.01 14.50 8.92
C ASN A 90 -9.45 13.39 8.02
N ASN A 91 -9.05 12.24 8.58
CA ASN A 91 -8.64 11.09 7.80
C ASN A 91 -9.72 9.99 7.83
N PRO A 92 -10.17 9.50 6.67
CA PRO A 92 -11.02 8.33 6.60
C PRO A 92 -10.22 7.07 6.97
N SER A 93 -10.95 6.04 7.39
CA SER A 93 -10.46 4.68 7.54
C SER A 93 -11.28 3.74 6.66
N LEU A 94 -10.64 2.72 6.10
CA LEU A 94 -11.31 1.68 5.33
C LEU A 94 -11.42 0.43 6.21
N VAL A 95 -12.64 -0.03 6.44
CA VAL A 95 -12.93 -1.29 7.12
C VAL A 95 -13.32 -2.31 6.07
N PHE A 96 -12.66 -3.46 6.05
CA PHE A 96 -12.92 -4.49 5.06
C PHE A 96 -12.61 -5.89 5.60
N THR A 97 -13.33 -6.92 5.14
CA THR A 97 -12.96 -8.31 5.39
C THR A 97 -12.12 -8.89 4.28
N TYR A 98 -11.11 -9.69 4.64
CA TYR A 98 -10.19 -10.30 3.68
C TYR A 98 -9.66 -11.64 4.19
N HIS A 99 -9.14 -12.45 3.28
CA HIS A 99 -8.46 -13.70 3.62
C HIS A 99 -6.98 -13.43 3.98
N PHE A 100 -6.62 -13.64 5.25
CA PHE A 100 -5.26 -13.53 5.79
C PHE A 100 -4.38 -14.76 5.53
N GLY A 101 -4.91 -15.75 4.81
CA GLY A 101 -4.23 -17.01 4.52
C GLY A 101 -3.98 -17.88 5.75
N PRO A 102 -3.07 -18.88 5.64
CA PRO A 102 -2.73 -19.76 6.74
C PRO A 102 -1.90 -19.01 7.79
N ASN A 103 -2.45 -18.87 9.01
CA ASN A 103 -1.75 -18.27 10.14
C ASN A 103 -1.44 -19.30 11.23
N ARG A 104 -0.36 -19.09 11.98
CA ARG A 104 -0.04 -19.90 13.17
C ARG A 104 -1.07 -19.74 14.27
N ASP A 105 -1.69 -18.56 14.36
CA ASP A 105 -2.78 -18.29 15.28
C ASP A 105 -4.13 -18.61 14.60
N PRO A 106 -4.87 -19.64 15.06
CA PRO A 106 -6.13 -20.04 14.44
C PRO A 106 -7.18 -18.94 14.40
N LEU A 107 -7.14 -17.98 15.35
CA LEU A 107 -8.09 -16.87 15.39
C LEU A 107 -7.94 -15.89 14.22
N PHE A 108 -6.76 -15.88 13.60
CA PHE A 108 -6.44 -15.04 12.45
C PHE A 108 -6.27 -15.87 11.17
N ALA A 109 -6.60 -17.16 11.21
CA ALA A 109 -6.52 -17.99 10.02
C ALA A 109 -7.70 -17.69 9.10
N ASN A 110 -7.44 -17.59 7.80
CA ASN A 110 -8.44 -17.33 6.77
C ASN A 110 -9.12 -15.97 6.97
N HIS A 111 -10.31 -15.91 7.54
CA HIS A 111 -11.15 -14.71 7.50
C HIS A 111 -10.86 -13.75 8.66
N VAL A 112 -10.49 -12.51 8.33
CA VAL A 112 -10.22 -11.46 9.32
C VAL A 112 -10.86 -10.13 8.93
N LEU A 113 -11.07 -9.28 9.93
CA LEU A 113 -11.51 -7.91 9.75
C LEU A 113 -10.30 -6.98 9.75
N GLY A 114 -10.06 -6.31 8.62
CA GLY A 114 -9.04 -5.29 8.45
C GLY A 114 -9.60 -3.89 8.64
N ARG A 115 -8.79 -3.01 9.24
CA ARG A 115 -9.00 -1.56 9.23
C ARG A 115 -7.71 -0.88 8.80
N LEU A 116 -7.75 -0.22 7.64
CA LEU A 116 -6.65 0.61 7.12
C LEU A 116 -6.88 2.07 7.49
N TYR A 117 -5.92 2.71 8.13
CA TYR A 117 -6.09 4.07 8.63
C TYR A 117 -4.78 4.80 8.93
N VAL A 118 -4.86 6.12 9.16
CA VAL A 118 -3.75 6.93 9.66
C VAL A 118 -3.96 7.23 11.15
N ASP A 119 -3.00 6.84 11.99
CA ASP A 119 -3.05 7.07 13.43
C ASP A 119 -2.67 8.52 13.80
N VAL A 120 -2.89 8.88 15.07
CA VAL A 120 -2.52 10.21 15.62
C VAL A 120 -1.01 10.51 15.60
N HIS A 121 -0.18 9.49 15.34
CA HIS A 121 1.29 9.61 15.26
C HIS A 121 1.78 9.66 13.81
N ASP A 122 0.89 9.94 12.85
CA ASP A 122 1.19 10.05 11.42
C ASP A 122 1.67 8.74 10.78
N ASN A 123 1.19 7.58 11.25
CA ASN A 123 1.51 6.27 10.68
C ASN A 123 0.30 5.69 9.93
N LEU A 124 0.53 5.22 8.71
CA LEU A 124 -0.40 4.34 8.02
C LEU A 124 -0.35 2.96 8.68
N ARG A 125 -1.47 2.54 9.26
CA ARG A 125 -1.61 1.27 9.96
C ARG A 125 -2.67 0.39 9.33
N LEU A 126 -2.41 -0.91 9.39
CA LEU A 126 -3.40 -1.96 9.19
C LEU A 126 -3.65 -2.63 10.54
N ALA A 127 -4.83 -2.42 11.10
CA ALA A 127 -5.31 -3.20 12.23
C ALA A 127 -6.05 -4.43 11.72
N THR A 128 -5.71 -5.59 12.24
CA THR A 128 -6.38 -6.85 11.94
C THR A 128 -7.02 -7.40 13.21
N LEU A 129 -8.30 -7.71 13.11
CA LEU A 129 -9.11 -8.34 14.15
C LEU A 129 -9.58 -9.72 13.66
N PRO A 130 -9.79 -10.69 14.57
CA PRO A 130 -10.39 -11.96 14.21
C PRO A 130 -11.80 -11.75 13.62
N SER A 131 -12.30 -12.72 12.85
CA SER A 131 -13.67 -12.65 12.31
C SER A 131 -14.70 -12.35 13.41
N PRO A 132 -15.69 -11.47 13.15
CA PRO A 132 -16.78 -11.16 14.08
C PRO A 132 -17.55 -12.38 14.61
N LYS A 133 -17.59 -13.50 13.86
CA LYS A 133 -18.19 -14.75 14.34
C LYS A 133 -17.57 -15.28 15.62
N PHE A 134 -16.28 -15.06 15.83
CA PHE A 134 -15.57 -15.56 17.01
C PHE A 134 -15.70 -14.61 18.22
N TRP A 135 -16.11 -13.36 18.02
CA TRP A 135 -16.12 -12.35 19.09
C TRP A 135 -16.98 -12.74 20.31
N PRO A 136 -18.19 -13.30 20.17
CA PRO A 136 -18.99 -13.71 21.34
C PRO A 136 -18.32 -14.77 22.20
N SER A 137 -17.43 -15.58 21.61
CA SER A 137 -16.71 -16.65 22.31
C SER A 137 -15.38 -16.21 22.91
N LEU A 138 -14.91 -14.99 22.61
CA LEU A 138 -13.61 -14.49 23.05
C LEU A 138 -13.75 -13.66 24.33
N THR A 139 -12.99 -14.04 25.36
CA THR A 139 -12.88 -13.26 26.61
C THR A 139 -12.22 -11.89 26.38
N SER A 140 -11.35 -11.79 25.38
CA SER A 140 -10.68 -10.54 25.01
C SER A 140 -10.38 -10.51 23.51
N LEU A 141 -10.68 -9.39 22.84
CA LEU A 141 -10.34 -9.19 21.44
C LEU A 141 -8.85 -8.83 21.32
N LYS A 142 -8.08 -9.74 20.73
CA LYS A 142 -6.69 -9.45 20.35
C LYS A 142 -6.68 -8.74 19.01
N MET A 143 -6.04 -7.57 18.95
CA MET A 143 -5.83 -6.81 17.72
C MET A 143 -4.36 -6.92 17.31
N LYS A 144 -4.11 -7.29 16.05
CA LYS A 144 -2.77 -7.21 15.45
C LYS A 144 -2.65 -5.86 14.75
N ASN A 145 -1.64 -5.08 15.10
CA ASN A 145 -1.37 -3.79 14.47
C ASN A 145 -0.08 -3.89 13.65
N GLU A 146 -0.17 -3.57 12.37
CA GLU A 146 0.94 -3.52 11.44
C GLU A 146 1.14 -2.06 11.03
N ILE A 147 2.36 -1.54 11.19
CA ILE A 147 2.74 -0.21 10.67
C ILE A 147 3.23 -0.43 9.25
N LEU A 148 2.53 0.18 8.29
CA LEU A 148 2.86 0.06 6.87
C LEU A 148 3.85 1.16 6.45
N MET A 149 3.56 2.40 6.84
CA MET A 149 4.38 3.56 6.50
C MET A 149 4.30 4.62 7.59
N GLU A 150 5.42 5.28 7.86
CA GLU A 150 5.50 6.38 8.82
C GLU A 150 5.48 7.74 8.09
N GLY A 151 5.10 8.80 8.79
CA GLY A 151 5.14 10.17 8.26
C GLY A 151 4.05 10.48 7.23
N ILE A 152 2.86 9.91 7.38
CA ILE A 152 1.69 10.15 6.53
C ILE A 152 0.86 11.32 7.06
N GLU A 153 0.67 12.34 6.22
CA GLU A 153 -0.17 13.49 6.52
C GLU A 153 -1.65 13.20 6.33
N SER A 154 -1.99 12.61 5.17
CA SER A 154 -3.37 12.37 4.77
C SER A 154 -3.54 11.06 4.00
N LEU A 155 -4.70 10.44 4.19
CA LEU A 155 -5.19 9.28 3.46
C LEU A 155 -6.54 9.65 2.83
N ALA A 156 -6.75 9.26 1.58
CA ALA A 156 -8.04 9.40 0.92
C ALA A 156 -8.33 8.17 0.05
N PHE A 157 -9.61 7.90 -0.13
CA PHE A 157 -10.11 6.80 -0.93
C PHE A 157 -11.03 7.34 -2.01
N ASN A 158 -10.91 6.83 -3.22
CA ASN A 158 -11.88 7.02 -4.28
C ASN A 158 -12.30 5.66 -4.82
N PHE A 159 -13.59 5.45 -5.02
CA PHE A 159 -14.15 4.20 -5.50
C PHE A 159 -14.68 4.39 -6.92
N TYR A 160 -14.36 3.44 -7.80
CA TYR A 160 -14.86 3.43 -9.17
C TYR A 160 -16.10 2.55 -9.27
N ILE A 161 -17.14 3.10 -9.90
CA ILE A 161 -18.34 2.40 -10.31
C ILE A 161 -18.36 2.43 -11.84
N PRO A 162 -18.55 1.31 -12.55
CA PRO A 162 -18.68 1.34 -13.99
C PRO A 162 -20.07 1.83 -14.44
N PRO A 163 -20.22 2.22 -15.71
CA PRO A 163 -21.51 2.58 -16.28
C PRO A 163 -22.51 1.42 -16.29
N GLN A 164 -23.80 1.73 -16.29
CA GLN A 164 -24.89 0.76 -16.35
C GLN A 164 -24.82 0.02 -17.69
N LYS A 165 -24.62 -1.30 -17.66
CA LYS A 165 -24.70 -2.11 -18.88
C LYS A 165 -26.16 -2.29 -19.28
N ASP A 166 -26.44 -2.13 -20.58
CA ASP A 166 -27.67 -2.64 -21.17
C ASP A 166 -27.67 -4.19 -21.08
N ARG A 167 -28.57 -4.74 -20.25
CA ARG A 167 -28.62 -6.19 -19.94
C ARG A 167 -28.98 -7.06 -21.15
N SER A 168 -29.29 -6.44 -22.29
CA SER A 168 -29.66 -7.04 -23.57
C SER A 168 -28.51 -7.71 -24.33
N LEU A 169 -27.24 -7.36 -24.05
CA LEU A 169 -26.08 -7.96 -24.73
C LEU A 169 -25.63 -9.26 -24.04
N VAL A 170 -26.13 -10.38 -24.58
CA VAL A 170 -25.81 -11.78 -24.27
C VAL A 170 -24.29 -11.98 -24.15
N GLY A 171 -23.78 -12.22 -22.93
CA GLY A 171 -22.37 -12.59 -22.71
C GLY A 171 -21.76 -12.12 -21.39
N ASN A 172 -22.18 -10.98 -20.82
CA ASN A 172 -21.59 -10.47 -19.57
C ASN A 172 -22.52 -10.71 -18.39
N LYS A 173 -22.69 -11.97 -17.99
CA LYS A 173 -23.20 -12.28 -16.65
C LYS A 173 -21.98 -12.28 -15.74
N ALA A 174 -21.93 -11.38 -14.75
CA ALA A 174 -20.97 -11.49 -13.65
C ALA A 174 -21.03 -12.93 -13.09
N PRO A 175 -19.89 -13.55 -12.71
CA PRO A 175 -19.86 -14.97 -12.34
C PRO A 175 -20.89 -15.25 -11.23
N GLN A 176 -21.92 -16.03 -11.54
CA GLN A 176 -23.00 -16.36 -10.59
C GLN A 176 -22.41 -17.21 -9.46
N GLY A 177 -21.90 -16.56 -8.41
CA GLY A 177 -21.73 -17.20 -7.11
C GLY A 177 -23.11 -17.47 -6.49
N SER A 178 -23.14 -18.28 -5.44
CA SER A 178 -24.30 -18.64 -4.62
C SER A 178 -24.82 -17.45 -3.79
N PHE A 179 -25.04 -16.30 -4.43
CA PHE A 179 -25.54 -15.11 -3.78
C PHE A 179 -27.03 -15.27 -3.46
N ASN A 180 -27.35 -15.51 -2.18
CA ASN A 180 -28.72 -15.54 -1.71
C ASN A 180 -29.21 -14.10 -1.50
N LYS A 181 -29.83 -13.52 -2.54
CA LYS A 181 -30.35 -12.13 -2.54
C LYS A 181 -31.27 -11.81 -1.37
N ASP A 182 -31.90 -12.84 -0.79
CA ASP A 182 -32.86 -12.69 0.30
C ASP A 182 -32.17 -12.40 1.65
N SER A 183 -30.86 -12.69 1.78
CA SER A 183 -30.11 -12.51 3.02
C SER A 183 -29.49 -11.11 3.16
N TYR A 184 -29.22 -10.43 2.05
CA TYR A 184 -28.63 -9.09 2.02
C TYR A 184 -29.16 -8.28 0.83
N PRO A 185 -30.09 -7.33 1.04
CA PRO A 185 -30.54 -6.46 -0.03
C PRO A 185 -29.39 -5.55 -0.45
N LEU A 186 -28.92 -5.72 -1.69
CA LEU A 186 -27.95 -4.81 -2.30
C LEU A 186 -28.62 -3.44 -2.48
N ALA A 187 -28.04 -2.40 -1.88
CA ALA A 187 -28.50 -1.04 -2.17
C ALA A 187 -28.25 -0.71 -3.64
N ASP A 188 -29.22 -0.06 -4.28
CA ASP A 188 -29.10 0.33 -5.68
C ASP A 188 -28.14 1.53 -5.78
N ILE A 189 -26.89 1.26 -6.12
CA ILE A 189 -25.88 2.30 -6.35
C ILE A 189 -26.10 2.82 -7.76
N GLN A 190 -26.34 4.12 -7.89
CA GLN A 190 -26.44 4.73 -9.21
C GLN A 190 -25.11 4.53 -9.96
N PRO A 191 -25.14 3.85 -11.11
CA PRO A 191 -23.94 3.67 -11.90
C PRO A 191 -23.50 5.01 -12.47
N ALA A 192 -22.23 5.32 -12.25
CA ALA A 192 -21.61 6.53 -12.70
C ALA A 192 -20.20 6.17 -13.12
N ASP A 193 -19.83 6.38 -14.38
CA ASP A 193 -18.47 6.15 -14.90
C ASP A 193 -17.48 7.16 -14.31
N SER A 194 -17.24 7.06 -13.01
CA SER A 194 -16.60 8.11 -12.22
C SER A 194 -15.85 7.55 -11.01
N TRP A 195 -14.83 8.31 -10.59
CA TRP A 195 -14.07 8.10 -9.36
C TRP A 195 -14.55 9.02 -8.22
N GLU A 196 -15.76 9.57 -8.33
CA GLU A 196 -16.24 10.66 -7.46
C GLU A 196 -16.69 10.18 -6.07
N HIS A 197 -16.80 8.87 -5.87
CA HIS A 197 -17.20 8.31 -4.59
C HIS A 197 -16.01 8.28 -3.63
N SER A 198 -15.94 9.26 -2.74
CA SER A 198 -14.93 9.30 -1.66
C SER A 198 -15.31 8.45 -0.45
N GLU A 199 -16.58 8.08 -0.35
CA GLU A 199 -17.15 7.30 0.75
C GLU A 199 -17.87 6.06 0.22
N TRP A 200 -17.66 4.94 0.91
CA TRP A 200 -18.36 3.69 0.66
C TRP A 200 -19.18 3.32 1.89
N LYS A 201 -20.50 3.25 1.75
CA LYS A 201 -21.40 3.02 2.87
C LYS A 201 -21.52 1.52 3.17
N SER A 202 -21.68 1.18 4.45
CA SER A 202 -21.90 -0.21 4.88
C SER A 202 -23.17 -0.82 4.28
N GLU A 203 -24.18 0.01 4.04
CA GLU A 203 -25.47 -0.36 3.43
C GLU A 203 -25.34 -0.91 2.00
N TYR A 204 -24.25 -0.58 1.30
CA TYR A 204 -24.04 -1.03 -0.08
C TYR A 204 -23.88 -2.53 -0.17
N ASN A 205 -23.32 -3.16 0.86
CA ASN A 205 -23.11 -4.60 0.96
C ASN A 205 -22.51 -5.24 -0.31
N GLN A 206 -21.58 -4.54 -0.97
CA GLN A 206 -20.86 -5.00 -2.16
C GLN A 206 -19.49 -4.34 -2.25
N LEU A 207 -18.59 -4.96 -3.02
CA LEU A 207 -17.28 -4.39 -3.33
C LEU A 207 -17.37 -3.42 -4.52
N PRO A 208 -16.69 -2.26 -4.48
CA PRO A 208 -16.51 -1.41 -5.65
C PRO A 208 -15.74 -2.15 -6.74
N ALA A 209 -15.77 -1.66 -7.97
CA ALA A 209 -15.02 -2.30 -9.06
C ALA A 209 -13.51 -2.13 -8.86
N MET A 210 -13.11 -0.91 -8.46
CA MET A 210 -11.74 -0.57 -8.11
C MET A 210 -11.72 0.43 -6.95
N ILE A 211 -10.63 0.42 -6.20
CA ILE A 211 -10.30 1.44 -5.21
C ILE A 211 -9.02 2.16 -5.62
N LYS A 212 -9.03 3.48 -5.46
CA LYS A 212 -7.88 4.35 -5.58
C LYS A 212 -7.54 4.85 -4.19
N ILE A 213 -6.33 4.55 -3.74
CA ILE A 213 -5.80 4.96 -2.44
C ILE A 213 -4.80 6.10 -2.70
N ILE A 214 -5.05 7.24 -2.08
CA ILE A 214 -4.23 8.45 -2.23
C ILE A 214 -3.60 8.76 -0.87
N LEU A 215 -2.28 8.74 -0.82
CA LEU A 215 -1.48 8.99 0.38
C LEU A 215 -0.62 10.22 0.20
N LYS A 216 -0.62 11.13 1.17
CA LYS A 216 0.32 12.24 1.22
C LYS A 216 1.31 12.04 2.35
N ALA A 217 2.59 11.92 2.02
CA ALA A 217 3.68 11.80 2.99
C ALA A 217 4.30 13.18 3.27
N LYS A 218 4.70 13.46 4.52
CA LYS A 218 5.28 14.75 4.96
C LYS A 218 6.49 15.17 4.14
N GLU A 219 7.33 14.21 3.77
CA GLU A 219 8.58 14.47 3.05
C GLU A 219 8.40 14.64 1.54
N ARG A 220 7.20 14.37 1.00
CA ARG A 220 6.92 14.42 -0.43
C ARG A 220 5.93 15.54 -0.77
N LYS A 221 6.25 16.28 -1.83
CA LYS A 221 5.33 17.29 -2.39
C LYS A 221 4.15 16.63 -3.10
N GLU A 222 4.40 15.54 -3.81
CA GLU A 222 3.39 14.85 -4.60
C GLU A 222 2.78 13.66 -3.84
N PRO A 223 1.45 13.47 -3.91
CA PRO A 223 0.78 12.34 -3.30
C PRO A 223 1.12 11.03 -4.03
N ILE A 224 1.26 9.96 -3.27
CA ILE A 224 1.39 8.59 -3.78
C ILE A 224 -0.03 8.09 -4.07
N THR A 225 -0.26 7.62 -5.30
CA THR A 225 -1.56 7.08 -5.71
C THR A 225 -1.40 5.65 -6.15
N TRP A 226 -2.21 4.75 -5.59
CA TRP A 226 -2.30 3.36 -6.00
C TRP A 226 -3.73 3.00 -6.37
N VAL A 227 -3.89 2.13 -7.36
CA VAL A 227 -5.20 1.68 -7.85
C VAL A 227 -5.23 0.16 -7.82
N TYR A 228 -6.27 -0.40 -7.21
CA TYR A 228 -6.45 -1.84 -7.08
C TYR A 228 -7.83 -2.26 -7.59
N PRO A 229 -7.90 -3.24 -8.49
CA PRO A 229 -9.17 -3.86 -8.88
C PRO A 229 -9.61 -4.89 -7.84
N PHE A 230 -10.91 -5.03 -7.65
CA PHE A 230 -11.47 -6.10 -6.83
C PHE A 230 -11.92 -7.27 -7.72
N PRO A 231 -11.31 -8.46 -7.60
CA PRO A 231 -11.57 -9.59 -8.49
C PRO A 231 -12.99 -10.14 -8.36
N PHE A 232 -13.63 -9.95 -7.21
CA PHE A 232 -14.97 -10.46 -6.90
C PHE A 232 -16.04 -9.37 -6.76
N SER A 233 -15.82 -8.21 -7.40
CA SER A 233 -16.83 -7.16 -7.50
C SER A 233 -18.02 -7.60 -8.35
N ASP A 234 -19.21 -7.10 -8.01
CA ASP A 234 -20.43 -7.30 -8.80
C ASP A 234 -20.38 -6.54 -10.15
N PHE A 235 -19.47 -5.60 -10.27
CA PHE A 235 -19.23 -4.76 -11.41
C PHE A 235 -18.37 -5.44 -12.48
N THR A 236 -18.79 -5.37 -13.75
CA THR A 236 -17.96 -5.81 -14.87
C THR A 236 -17.20 -4.61 -15.43
N ILE A 237 -15.87 -4.61 -15.33
CA ILE A 237 -15.01 -3.61 -15.96
C ILE A 237 -14.82 -4.02 -17.42
N ILE A 238 -15.29 -3.20 -18.36
CA ILE A 238 -15.05 -3.38 -19.79
C ILE A 238 -14.05 -2.32 -20.21
N TYR A 239 -12.87 -2.75 -20.66
CA TYR A 239 -11.95 -1.85 -21.34
C TYR A 239 -12.59 -1.49 -22.69
N ASN A 240 -12.86 -0.20 -22.93
CA ASN A 240 -13.23 0.23 -24.27
C ASN A 240 -12.10 -0.19 -25.23
N LYS A 241 -12.50 -0.76 -26.38
CA LYS A 241 -11.62 -0.93 -27.54
C LYS A 241 -11.26 0.44 -28.13
#